data_AF-A0A1V5MEE5-F1
#
_entry.id   AF-A0A1V5MEE5-F1
#
_cell.length_a   1.000
_cell.length_b   1.000
_cell.length_c   1.000
_cell.angle_alpha   90.00
_cell.angle_beta   90.00
_cell.angle_gamma   90.00
#
_symmetry.space_group_name_H-M   'P 1'
#
loop_
_entity.id
_entity.type
_entity.pdbx_description
1 polymer ?
#
loop_
_entity_poly.entity_id
_entity_poly.type
_entity_poly.pdbx_seq_one_letter_code
_entity_poly.pdbx_strand_id
1 'polypeptide(L)'
;MPEEQIEAIESEIESHIDNTPKLRKQRKLFVRIPGIGEPTANALLAEIPDIHRFSSVRKMVAYAGFVLSERSSVTLRGQTRLSKVGSTRIRKRLFFQPFLGSAITHL
;
A
#
# COMPACT_ATOMS: atom_id res chain seq x y z
N MET A 1 -11.10 -22.59 -14.97
CA MET A 1 -9.85 -21.94 -15.44
C MET A 1 -9.26 -21.09 -14.31
N PRO A 2 -7.94 -20.84 -14.25
CA PRO A 2 -7.34 -19.99 -13.20
C PRO A 2 -7.97 -18.58 -13.12
N GLU A 3 -8.40 -18.03 -14.25
CA GLU A 3 -9.05 -16.72 -14.38
C GLU A 3 -10.38 -16.64 -13.60
N GLU A 4 -11.23 -17.66 -13.72
CA GLU A 4 -12.52 -17.73 -13.00
C GLU A 4 -12.32 -17.75 -11.48
N GLN A 5 -11.21 -18.35 -11.00
CA GLN A 5 -10.90 -18.38 -9.58
C GLN A 5 -10.44 -17.01 -9.07
N ILE A 6 -9.70 -16.26 -9.88
CA ILE A 6 -9.26 -14.91 -9.55
C ILE A 6 -10.49 -14.00 -9.45
N GLU A 7 -11.37 -14.04 -10.44
CA GLU A 7 -12.58 -13.21 -10.47
C GLU A 7 -13.51 -13.52 -9.28
N ALA A 8 -13.67 -14.81 -8.93
CA ALA A 8 -14.45 -15.21 -7.76
C ALA A 8 -13.88 -14.62 -6.46
N ILE A 9 -12.56 -14.64 -6.29
CA ILE A 9 -11.89 -14.08 -5.11
C ILE A 9 -12.02 -12.54 -5.09
N GLU A 10 -11.87 -11.89 -6.24
CA GLU A 10 -12.02 -10.43 -6.36
C GLU A 10 -13.43 -9.99 -5.97
N SER A 11 -14.45 -10.72 -6.43
CA SER A 11 -15.85 -10.49 -6.05
C SER A 11 -16.09 -10.69 -4.54
N GLU A 12 -15.48 -11.71 -3.94
CA GLU A 12 -15.56 -11.94 -2.50
C GLU A 12 -14.92 -10.79 -1.70
N ILE A 13 -13.77 -10.28 -2.14
CA ILE A 13 -13.10 -9.13 -1.53
C ILE A 13 -13.99 -7.88 -1.61
N GLU A 14 -14.58 -7.62 -2.78
CA GLU A 14 -15.46 -6.48 -3.00
C GLU A 14 -16.68 -6.54 -2.07
N SER A 15 -17.35 -7.68 -2.03
CA SER A 15 -18.47 -7.96 -1.14
C SER A 15 -18.10 -7.76 0.34
N HIS A 16 -16.93 -8.27 0.78
CA HIS A 16 -16.50 -8.12 2.16
C HIS A 16 -16.28 -6.66 2.56
N ILE A 17 -15.70 -5.86 1.66
CA ILE A 17 -15.45 -4.43 1.89
C ILE A 17 -16.77 -3.65 1.93
N ASP A 18 -17.70 -3.95 1.02
CA ASP A 18 -18.98 -3.25 0.94
C ASP A 18 -19.90 -3.56 2.12
N ASN A 19 -19.88 -4.81 2.60
CA ASN A 19 -20.60 -5.23 3.79
C ASN A 19 -20.01 -4.66 5.10
N THR A 20 -18.83 -4.03 5.04
CA THR A 20 -18.17 -3.43 6.20
C THR A 20 -18.07 -1.90 6.05
N PRO A 21 -18.99 -1.12 6.66
CA PRO A 21 -19.07 0.33 6.45
C PRO A 21 -17.75 1.09 6.73
N LYS A 22 -16.97 0.62 7.71
CA LYS A 22 -15.67 1.18 8.07
C LYS A 22 -14.66 1.00 6.91
N LEU A 23 -14.54 -0.21 6.38
CA LEU A 23 -13.63 -0.53 5.27
C LEU A 23 -14.02 0.23 4.01
N ARG A 24 -15.32 0.28 3.69
CA ARG A 24 -15.85 1.06 2.56
C ARG A 24 -15.47 2.55 2.66
N LYS A 25 -15.60 3.14 3.84
CA LYS A 25 -15.21 4.54 4.07
C LYS A 25 -13.70 4.73 3.91
N GLN A 26 -12.89 3.83 4.44
CA GLN A 26 -11.42 3.91 4.32
C GLN A 26 -10.95 3.70 2.88
N ARG A 27 -11.54 2.76 2.12
CA ARG A 27 -11.26 2.55 0.69
C ARG A 27 -11.52 3.81 -0.11
N LYS A 28 -12.68 4.44 0.09
CA LYS A 28 -13.04 5.71 -0.56
C LYS A 28 -12.06 6.84 -0.25
N LEU A 29 -11.48 6.87 0.94
CA LEU A 29 -10.44 7.86 1.28
C LEU A 29 -9.12 7.57 0.57
N PHE A 30 -8.71 6.31 0.47
CA PHE A 30 -7.49 5.94 -0.23
C PHE A 30 -7.56 6.21 -1.73
N VAL A 31 -8.67 5.84 -2.39
CA VAL A 31 -8.85 6.04 -3.84
C VAL A 31 -8.91 7.53 -4.24
N ARG A 32 -9.26 8.43 -3.31
CA ARG A 32 -9.19 9.88 -3.55
C ARG A 32 -7.78 10.42 -3.67
N ILE A 33 -6.77 9.68 -3.22
CA ILE A 33 -5.37 10.09 -3.34
C ILE A 33 -4.94 9.84 -4.80
N PRO A 34 -4.50 10.88 -5.54
CA PRO A 34 -4.05 10.71 -6.92
C PRO A 34 -2.97 9.61 -7.02
N GLY A 35 -3.18 8.64 -7.90
CA GLY A 35 -2.25 7.51 -8.10
C GLY A 35 -2.51 6.28 -7.22
N ILE A 36 -3.59 6.23 -6.44
CA ILE A 36 -4.03 5.04 -5.70
C ILE A 36 -5.33 4.48 -6.31
N GLY A 37 -5.25 3.30 -6.90
CA GLY A 37 -6.42 2.55 -7.41
C GLY A 37 -7.06 1.61 -6.38
N GLU A 38 -8.21 1.02 -6.72
CA GLU A 38 -8.94 0.09 -5.83
C GLU A 38 -8.14 -1.15 -5.40
N PRO A 39 -7.43 -1.87 -6.30
CA PRO A 39 -6.64 -3.05 -5.90
C PRO A 39 -5.60 -2.70 -4.84
N THR A 40 -5.05 -1.49 -4.94
CA THR A 40 -4.03 -0.98 -4.03
C THR A 40 -4.62 -0.53 -2.72
N ALA A 41 -5.74 0.18 -2.76
CA ALA A 41 -6.47 0.55 -1.56
C ALA A 41 -6.86 -0.72 -0.77
N ASN A 42 -7.32 -1.76 -1.46
CA ASN A 42 -7.66 -3.06 -0.84
C ASN A 42 -6.42 -3.71 -0.23
N ALA A 43 -5.29 -3.74 -0.95
CA ALA A 43 -4.04 -4.28 -0.43
C ALA A 43 -3.48 -3.49 0.78
N LEU A 44 -3.66 -2.17 0.80
CA LEU A 44 -3.27 -1.31 1.92
C LEU A 44 -4.18 -1.54 3.13
N LEU A 45 -5.49 -1.70 2.93
CA LEU A 45 -6.43 -2.04 4.00
C LEU A 45 -6.12 -3.41 4.61
N ALA A 46 -5.74 -4.39 3.79
CA ALA A 46 -5.35 -5.71 4.25
C ALA A 46 -4.04 -5.70 5.05
N GLU A 47 -3.05 -4.90 4.64
CA GLU A 47 -1.76 -4.80 5.35
C GLU A 47 -1.81 -3.87 6.57
N ILE A 48 -2.67 -2.85 6.55
CA ILE A 48 -2.82 -1.85 7.61
C ILE A 48 -4.30 -1.78 8.04
N PRO A 49 -4.80 -2.77 8.80
CA PRO A 49 -6.20 -2.81 9.23
C PRO A 49 -6.55 -1.69 10.23
N ASP A 50 -5.56 -1.19 10.97
CA ASP A 50 -5.75 -0.05 11.87
C ASP A 50 -4.54 0.89 11.88
N ILE A 51 -4.75 2.11 11.39
CA ILE A 51 -3.77 3.19 11.35
C ILE A 51 -3.50 3.79 12.74
N HIS A 52 -4.43 3.66 13.69
CA HIS A 52 -4.27 4.20 15.05
C HIS A 52 -3.27 3.40 15.89
N ARG A 53 -2.85 2.22 15.42
CA ARG A 53 -1.77 1.44 16.04
C ARG A 53 -0.41 2.15 15.98
N PHE A 54 -0.25 3.14 15.09
CA PHE A 54 0.96 3.94 15.02
C PHE A 54 0.85 5.18 15.89
N SER A 55 1.78 5.35 16.83
CA SER A 55 1.86 6.54 17.67
C SER A 55 2.22 7.82 16.91
N SER A 56 2.66 7.73 15.66
CA SER A 56 2.99 8.87 14.80
C SER A 56 3.00 8.47 13.33
N VAL A 57 2.65 9.42 12.46
CA VAL A 57 2.77 9.29 11.00
C VAL A 57 4.18 8.87 10.60
N ARG A 58 5.24 9.37 11.27
CA ARG A 58 6.62 8.99 10.96
C ARG A 58 6.88 7.49 11.16
N LYS A 59 6.27 6.88 12.17
CA LYS A 59 6.38 5.43 12.42
C LYS A 59 5.59 4.62 11.40
N MET A 60 4.44 5.12 10.96
CA MET A 60 3.68 4.52 9.85
C MET A 60 4.49 4.56 8.55
N VAL A 61 5.10 5.70 8.20
CA VAL A 61 5.95 5.83 7.01
C VAL A 61 7.20 4.95 7.10
N ALA A 62 7.79 4.83 8.30
CA ALA A 62 8.90 3.91 8.56
C ALA A 62 8.48 2.45 8.36
N TYR A 63 7.30 2.08 8.86
CA TYR A 63 6.71 0.75 8.67
C TYR A 63 6.42 0.46 7.20
N ALA A 64 5.93 1.43 6.44
CA ALA A 64 5.74 1.32 4.99
C ALA A 64 7.07 1.23 4.22
N GLY A 65 8.21 1.52 4.87
CA GLY A 65 9.53 1.50 4.25
C GLY A 65 9.83 2.71 3.36
N PHE A 66 9.19 3.85 3.62
CA PHE A 66 9.33 5.10 2.86
C PHE A 66 10.10 6.20 3.61
N VAL A 67 10.93 5.83 4.58
CA VAL A 67 11.80 6.79 5.28
C VAL A 67 13.13 6.87 4.57
N LEU A 68 13.65 8.09 4.40
CA LEU A 68 15.00 8.32 3.91
C LEU A 68 16.03 7.96 5.00
N SER A 69 17.02 7.14 4.62
CA SER A 69 18.19 6.82 5.44
C SER A 69 19.39 7.55 4.88
N GLU A 70 20.02 8.37 5.73
CA GLU A 70 21.33 8.95 5.45
C GLU A 70 22.41 8.00 6.01
N ARG A 71 23.48 7.77 5.23
CA ARG A 71 24.70 7.13 5.73
C ARG A 71 25.71 8.24 6.00
N SER A 72 25.71 8.77 7.21
CA SER A 72 26.74 9.70 7.67
C SER A 72 27.86 8.90 8.32
N SER A 73 29.03 8.84 7.68
CA SER A 73 30.29 8.62 8.38
C SER A 73 30.90 9.99 8.71
N VAL A 74 31.72 10.07 9.76
CA VAL A 74 32.35 11.32 10.25
C VAL A 74 33.05 12.13 9.15
N THR A 75 33.47 11.48 8.06
CA THR A 75 34.25 12.06 6.97
C THR A 75 33.51 12.23 5.64
N LEU A 76 32.32 11.65 5.45
CA LEU A 76 31.59 11.72 4.18
C LEU A 76 30.08 11.87 4.43
N ARG A 77 29.48 12.95 3.93
CA ARG A 77 28.02 13.05 3.76
C ARG A 77 27.62 12.13 2.61
N GLY A 78 27.16 10.92 2.91
CA GLY A 78 26.70 9.97 1.91
C GLY A 78 25.36 10.37 1.28
N GLN A 79 25.07 9.85 0.08
CA GLN A 79 23.78 10.05 -0.58
C GLN A 79 22.62 9.49 0.25
N THR A 80 21.55 10.26 0.37
CA THR A 80 20.31 9.82 1.02
C THR A 80 19.63 8.74 0.18
N ARG A 81 19.35 7.58 0.78
CA ARG A 81 18.69 6.43 0.10
C ARG A 81 17.39 6.06 0.81
N LEU A 82 16.45 5.45 0.10
CA LEU A 82 15.25 4.89 0.72
C LEU A 82 15.64 3.78 1.70
N SER A 83 15.13 3.86 2.93
CA SER A 83 15.35 2.86 3.97
C SER A 83 14.66 1.55 3.62
N LYS A 84 15.38 0.43 3.76
CA LYS A 84 14.83 -0.92 3.54
C LYS A 84 14.26 -1.58 4.80
N VAL A 85 14.25 -0.87 5.93
CA VAL A 85 13.91 -1.42 7.26
C VAL A 85 12.41 -1.71 7.46
N GLY A 86 11.54 -1.10 6.66
CA GLY A 86 10.08 -1.34 6.69
C GLY A 86 9.58 -2.54 5.86
N SER A 87 8.26 -2.75 5.87
CA SER A 87 7.56 -3.82 5.15
C SER A 87 7.89 -3.80 3.65
N THR A 88 8.57 -4.84 3.20
CA THR A 88 8.89 -5.05 1.79
C THR A 88 7.62 -5.19 0.95
N ARG A 89 6.53 -5.74 1.51
CA ARG A 89 5.24 -5.92 0.81
C ARG A 89 4.58 -4.58 0.50
N ILE A 90 4.47 -3.71 1.50
CA ILE A 90 3.92 -2.35 1.34
C ILE A 90 4.81 -1.53 0.41
N ARG A 91 6.14 -1.57 0.60
CA ARG A 91 7.09 -0.86 -0.26
C ARG A 91 6.97 -1.26 -1.73
N LYS A 92 6.88 -2.57 -2.03
CA LYS A 92 6.68 -3.04 -3.40
C LYS A 92 5.35 -2.53 -3.97
N ARG A 93 4.25 -2.71 -3.24
CA ARG A 93 2.92 -2.29 -3.69
C ARG A 93 2.88 -0.81 -4.03
N LEU A 94 3.44 0.04 -3.16
CA LEU A 94 3.50 1.50 -3.33
C LEU A 94 4.51 1.98 -4.38
N PHE A 95 5.66 1.30 -4.54
CA PHE A 95 6.66 1.67 -5.55
C PHE A 95 6.20 1.33 -6.97
N PHE A 96 5.51 0.20 -7.16
CA PHE A 96 5.02 -0.23 -8.47
C PHE A 96 3.64 0.33 -8.84
N GLN A 97 3.05 1.18 -7.99
CA GLN A 97 1.69 1.70 -8.16
C GLN A 97 1.38 2.37 -9.50
N PRO A 98 2.21 3.29 -10.01
CA PRO A 98 1.89 3.96 -11.25
C PRO A 98 1.80 3.00 -12.45
N PHE A 99 2.36 1.80 -12.34
CA PHE A 99 2.51 0.85 -13.44
C PHE A 99 1.45 -0.26 -13.46
N LEU A 100 0.85 -0.59 -12.30
CA LEU A 100 -0.08 -1.72 -12.18
C LEU A 100 -1.57 -1.31 -12.27
N GLY A 101 -1.87 -0.01 -12.20
CA GLY A 101 -3.25 0.50 -12.23
C GLY A 101 -3.95 0.50 -13.59
N SER A 102 -3.22 0.25 -14.69
CA SER A 102 -3.78 0.27 -16.05
C SER A 102 -3.63 -1.05 -16.82
N ALA A 103 -2.90 -2.03 -16.27
CA ALA A 103 -2.57 -3.26 -16.99
C ALA A 103 -3.48 -4.46 -16.67
N ILE A 104 -4.25 -4.40 -15.58
CA ILE A 104 -5.03 -5.57 -15.10
C ILE A 104 -6.53 -5.44 -15.46
N THR A 105 -7.03 -4.26 -15.82
CA THR A 105 -8.47 -4.08 -16.14
C THR A 105 -8.84 -4.46 -17.58
N HIS A 106 -7.89 -4.86 -18.43
CA HIS A 106 -8.14 -5.22 -19.84
C HIS A 106 -7.39 -6.48 -20.32
N LEU A 107 -7.00 -7.39 -19.42
CA LEU A 107 -6.46 -8.70 -19.80
C LEU A 107 -7.24 -9.82 -19.14
#